data_AF-A0A2H5BTP3-F1
#
_entry.id   AF-A0A2H5BTP3-F1
#
_cell.length_a   1.000
_cell.length_b   1.000
_cell.length_c   1.000
_cell.angle_alpha   90.00
_cell.angle_beta   90.00
_cell.angle_gamma   90.00
#
_symmetry.space_group_name_H-M   'P 1'
#
loop_
_entity.id
_entity.type
_entity.pdbx_description
1 polymer ?
#
loop_
_entity_poly.entity_id
_entity_poly.type
_entity_poly.pdbx_seq_one_letter_code
_entity_poly.pdbx_strand_id
1 'polypeptide(L)'
;FPIVQVFTLKPLEFGKPNTLVCFISNLFPPTLTVNWQHQSAPVEGAGPTFVSAVDGLTFQAFSYLNVTPAPSDLFSCIVTHEIDGYTAIAFWVPQNALPSDLLENVLCGVAFGLGVLGIIVGLVLFYCRKPCLGG
;
A
#
# COMPACT_ATOMS: atom_id res chain seq x y z
N PHE A 1 27.70 6.59 -0.59
CA PHE A 1 26.90 5.65 -1.41
C PHE A 1 25.43 5.97 -1.22
N PRO A 2 24.63 5.96 -2.30
CA PRO A 2 23.21 6.26 -2.24
C PRO A 2 22.46 5.26 -1.36
N ILE A 3 21.50 5.75 -0.59
CA ILE A 3 20.61 4.93 0.25
C ILE A 3 19.24 4.94 -0.42
N VAL A 4 18.69 3.74 -0.65
CA VAL A 4 17.46 3.54 -1.44
C VAL A 4 16.36 2.97 -0.55
N GLN A 5 15.16 3.51 -0.69
CA GLN A 5 13.95 3.06 0.00
C GLN A 5 12.79 2.98 -0.98
N VAL A 6 11.91 1.98 -0.83
CA VAL A 6 10.71 1.84 -1.65
C VAL A 6 9.48 1.76 -0.77
N PHE A 7 8.46 2.56 -1.08
CA PHE A 7 7.19 2.59 -0.37
C PHE A 7 6.04 2.97 -1.31
N THR A 8 4.80 2.76 -0.86
CA THR A 8 3.61 3.17 -1.63
C THR A 8 3.24 4.62 -1.32
N LEU A 9 2.77 5.35 -2.33
CA LEU A 9 2.32 6.73 -2.19
C LEU A 9 1.00 6.83 -1.37
N LYS A 10 0.14 5.82 -1.49
CA LYS A 10 -1.10 5.69 -0.73
C LYS A 10 -1.07 4.43 0.14
N PRO A 11 -1.91 4.33 1.18
CA PRO A 11 -2.11 3.08 1.91
C PRO A 11 -2.33 1.90 0.96
N LEU A 12 -1.78 0.74 1.30
CA LEU A 12 -1.84 -0.44 0.45
C LEU A 12 -3.26 -1.02 0.46
N GLU A 13 -3.86 -1.11 -0.71
CA GLU A 13 -5.11 -1.82 -0.96
C GLU A 13 -4.93 -2.70 -2.20
N PHE A 14 -5.25 -3.98 -2.08
CA PHE A 14 -5.12 -4.90 -3.21
C PHE A 14 -6.15 -4.61 -4.29
N GLY A 15 -5.72 -4.68 -5.56
CA GLY A 15 -6.60 -4.45 -6.71
C GLY A 15 -6.97 -2.99 -6.96
N LYS A 16 -6.52 -2.04 -6.12
CA LYS A 16 -6.69 -0.60 -6.36
C LYS A 16 -5.40 0.03 -6.91
N PRO A 17 -5.48 0.99 -7.84
CA PRO A 17 -4.31 1.69 -8.36
C PRO A 17 -3.52 2.40 -7.25
N ASN A 18 -2.20 2.23 -7.27
CA ASN A 18 -1.26 2.88 -6.37
C ASN A 18 0.03 3.25 -7.14
N THR A 19 0.96 3.93 -6.49
CA THR A 19 2.25 4.30 -7.06
C THR A 19 3.34 3.89 -6.07
N LEU A 20 4.30 3.09 -6.52
CA LEU A 20 5.53 2.86 -5.80
C LEU A 20 6.46 4.05 -5.99
N VAL A 21 7.05 4.50 -4.90
CA VAL A 21 8.03 5.57 -4.84
C VAL A 21 9.36 4.94 -4.48
N CYS A 22 10.36 5.13 -5.34
CA CYS A 22 11.74 4.86 -5.00
C CYS A 22 12.41 6.16 -4.60
N PHE A 23 12.75 6.28 -3.33
CA PHE A 23 13.46 7.42 -2.75
C PHE A 23 14.94 7.09 -2.61
N ILE A 24 15.78 7.98 -3.14
CA ILE A 24 17.22 7.89 -3.10
C ILE A 24 17.76 9.09 -2.31
N SER A 25 18.55 8.82 -1.28
CA SER A 25 19.20 9.83 -0.45
C SER A 25 20.72 9.61 -0.41
N ASN A 26 21.45 10.57 0.16
CA ASN A 26 22.93 10.53 0.24
C ASN A 26 23.59 10.35 -1.14
N LEU A 27 23.03 11.03 -2.14
CA LEU A 27 23.52 10.99 -3.52
C LEU A 27 24.55 12.11 -3.70
N PHE A 28 25.78 11.74 -4.05
CA PHE A 28 26.81 12.68 -4.47
C PHE A 28 27.92 11.95 -5.25
N PRO A 29 28.32 12.46 -6.43
CA PRO A 29 27.67 13.50 -7.25
C PRO A 29 26.27 13.09 -7.79
N PRO A 30 25.48 14.02 -8.38
CA PRO A 30 24.06 13.81 -8.69
C PRO A 30 23.79 13.03 -9.99
N THR A 31 24.57 11.99 -10.27
CA THR A 31 24.47 11.19 -11.51
C THR A 31 24.15 9.73 -11.19
N LEU A 32 22.99 9.26 -11.64
CA LEU A 32 22.49 7.92 -11.35
C LEU A 32 21.49 7.44 -12.41
N THR A 33 21.36 6.12 -12.51
CA THR A 33 20.31 5.45 -13.27
C THR A 33 19.40 4.67 -12.32
N VAL A 34 18.08 4.78 -12.51
CA VAL A 34 17.07 4.00 -11.76
C VAL A 34 16.33 3.05 -12.69
N ASN A 35 16.33 1.77 -12.35
CA ASN A 35 15.59 0.72 -13.03
C ASN A 35 14.61 0.05 -12.07
N TRP A 36 13.42 -0.28 -12.58
CA TRP A 36 12.41 -1.03 -11.84
C TRP A 36 12.32 -2.47 -12.35
N GLN A 37 12.08 -3.40 -11.43
CA GLN A 37 11.71 -4.77 -11.77
C GLN A 37 10.45 -5.22 -11.03
N HIS A 38 9.71 -6.12 -11.66
CA HIS A 38 8.60 -6.88 -11.09
C HIS A 38 8.90 -8.36 -11.28
N GLN A 39 8.96 -9.12 -10.18
CA GLN A 39 9.36 -10.54 -10.21
C GLN A 39 10.68 -10.78 -10.95
N SER A 40 11.67 -9.89 -10.76
CA SER A 40 12.98 -9.90 -11.43
C SER A 40 12.97 -9.59 -12.93
N ALA A 41 11.82 -9.30 -13.53
CA ALA A 41 11.71 -8.84 -14.91
C ALA A 41 11.69 -7.30 -14.97
N PRO A 42 12.39 -6.66 -15.93
CA PRO A 42 12.31 -5.21 -16.13
C PRO A 42 10.87 -4.75 -16.38
N VAL A 43 10.51 -3.59 -15.82
CA VAL A 43 9.20 -2.98 -16.02
C VAL A 43 9.33 -1.74 -16.91
N GLU A 44 8.50 -1.67 -17.93
CA GLU A 44 8.36 -0.49 -18.79
C GLU A 44 7.38 0.53 -18.19
N GLY A 45 7.56 1.81 -18.53
CA GLY A 45 6.62 2.87 -18.13
C GLY A 45 6.83 3.45 -16.73
N ALA A 46 8.00 3.23 -16.13
CA ALA A 46 8.45 4.03 -14.98
C ALA A 46 8.58 5.50 -15.40
N GLY A 47 8.17 6.42 -14.51
CA GLY A 47 8.34 7.84 -14.73
C GLY A 47 9.82 8.25 -14.74
N PRO A 48 10.15 9.46 -15.24
CA PRO A 48 11.51 9.96 -15.19
C PRO A 48 11.99 10.07 -13.73
N THR A 49 13.31 10.05 -13.55
CA THR A 49 13.93 10.27 -12.24
C THR A 49 14.07 11.77 -12.01
N PHE A 50 13.59 12.24 -10.87
CA PHE A 50 13.67 13.64 -10.46
C PHE A 50 14.74 13.81 -9.40
N VAL A 51 15.80 14.58 -9.70
CA VAL A 51 16.89 14.87 -8.78
C VAL A 51 16.72 16.28 -8.21
N SER A 52 16.97 16.44 -6.92
CA SER A 52 16.92 17.73 -6.23
C SER A 52 18.08 17.88 -5.24
N ALA A 53 18.56 19.11 -5.07
CA ALA A 53 19.54 19.44 -4.04
C ALA A 53 18.86 19.51 -2.67
N VAL A 54 19.59 19.11 -1.63
CA VAL A 54 19.20 19.22 -0.22
C VAL A 54 20.32 19.89 0.57
N ASP A 55 20.03 20.29 1.81
CA ASP A 55 21.00 20.93 2.68
C ASP A 55 22.26 20.07 2.88
N GLY A 56 23.40 20.73 3.09
CA GLY A 56 24.68 20.04 3.32
C GLY A 56 25.39 19.53 2.06
N LEU A 57 25.15 20.16 0.89
CA LEU A 57 25.81 19.84 -0.38
C LEU A 57 25.56 18.39 -0.88
N THR A 58 24.39 17.84 -0.55
CA THR A 58 23.98 16.50 -1.00
C THR A 58 22.75 16.59 -1.90
N PHE A 59 22.44 15.49 -2.56
CA PHE A 59 21.29 15.38 -3.44
C PHE A 59 20.38 14.23 -3.01
N GLN A 60 19.14 14.31 -3.45
CA GLN A 60 18.17 13.23 -3.36
C GLN A 60 17.48 13.06 -4.71
N ALA A 61 16.94 11.87 -4.94
CA ALA A 61 16.19 11.58 -6.15
C ALA A 61 14.93 10.76 -5.88
N PHE A 62 13.96 10.89 -6.78
CA PHE A 62 12.71 10.15 -6.74
C PHE A 62 12.41 9.55 -8.11
N SER A 63 12.00 8.29 -8.12
CA SER A 63 11.40 7.62 -9.28
C SER A 63 10.06 7.01 -8.88
N TYR A 64 9.13 6.94 -9.82
CA TYR A 64 7.75 6.54 -9.58
C TYR A 64 7.33 5.45 -10.54
N LEU A 65 6.63 4.43 -10.03
CA LEU A 65 6.07 3.35 -10.81
C LEU A 65 4.59 3.16 -10.47
N ASN A 66 3.70 3.35 -11.44
CA ASN A 66 2.28 3.08 -11.27
C ASN A 66 2.02 1.58 -11.28
N VAL A 67 1.29 1.10 -10.28
CA VAL A 67 1.01 -0.33 -10.07
C VAL A 67 -0.42 -0.55 -9.61
N THR A 68 -0.91 -1.78 -9.77
CA THR A 68 -2.11 -2.25 -9.08
C THR A 68 -1.67 -3.43 -8.21
N PRO A 69 -1.42 -3.22 -6.90
CA PRO A 69 -0.79 -4.22 -6.05
C PRO A 69 -1.60 -5.51 -5.94
N ALA A 70 -0.89 -6.64 -5.96
CA ALA A 70 -1.38 -7.99 -5.73
C ALA A 70 -0.62 -8.66 -4.56
N PRO A 71 -1.20 -9.65 -3.87
CA PRO A 71 -0.60 -10.25 -2.66
C PRO A 71 0.79 -10.88 -2.84
N SER A 72 1.10 -11.37 -4.04
CA SER A 72 2.36 -12.05 -4.36
C SER A 72 3.37 -11.16 -5.09
N ASP A 73 3.12 -9.85 -5.14
CA ASP A 73 4.01 -8.94 -5.85
C ASP A 73 5.36 -8.80 -5.15
N LEU A 74 6.41 -8.77 -5.96
CA LEU A 74 7.75 -8.39 -5.55
C LEU A 74 8.26 -7.37 -6.56
N PHE A 75 8.45 -6.14 -6.09
CA PHE A 75 9.06 -5.09 -6.87
C PHE A 75 10.46 -4.78 -6.33
N SER A 76 11.36 -4.36 -7.21
CA SER A 76 12.65 -3.82 -6.81
C SER A 76 12.95 -2.53 -7.54
N CYS A 77 13.55 -1.59 -6.81
CA CYS A 77 14.19 -0.42 -7.37
C CYS A 77 15.70 -0.62 -7.33
N ILE A 78 16.33 -0.60 -8.50
CA ILE A 78 17.76 -0.77 -8.69
C ILE A 78 18.34 0.60 -9.05
N VAL A 79 19.27 1.08 -8.24
CA VAL A 79 19.89 2.39 -8.39
C VAL A 79 21.37 2.21 -8.62
N THR A 80 21.84 2.62 -9.79
CA THR A 80 23.26 2.58 -10.15
C THR A 80 23.83 3.99 -10.08
N HIS A 81 24.82 4.20 -9.23
CA HIS A 81 25.59 5.43 -9.17
C HIS A 81 26.61 5.44 -10.31
N GLU A 82 26.52 6.42 -11.21
CA GLU A 82 27.21 6.36 -12.51
C GLU A 82 28.73 6.51 -12.40
N ILE A 83 29.23 7.13 -11.32
CA ILE A 83 30.64 7.49 -11.19
C ILE A 83 31.50 6.31 -10.76
N ASP A 84 31.01 5.51 -9.82
CA ASP A 84 31.73 4.37 -9.25
C ASP A 84 31.11 3.01 -9.64
N GLY A 85 29.98 3.03 -10.36
CA GLY A 85 29.23 1.82 -10.73
C GLY A 85 28.56 1.14 -9.53
N TYR A 86 28.57 1.75 -8.34
CA TYR A 86 27.96 1.19 -7.16
C TYR A 86 26.45 1.04 -7.36
N THR A 87 25.92 -0.15 -7.06
CA THR A 87 24.50 -0.46 -7.24
C THR A 87 23.86 -0.73 -5.88
N ALA A 88 22.80 0.01 -5.58
CA ALA A 88 21.93 -0.23 -4.43
C ALA A 88 20.59 -0.78 -4.91
N ILE A 89 20.05 -1.76 -4.19
CA ILE A 89 18.76 -2.39 -4.51
C ILE A 89 17.86 -2.32 -3.29
N ALA A 90 16.65 -1.82 -3.48
CA ALA A 90 15.59 -1.84 -2.48
C ALA A 90 14.41 -2.66 -2.98
N PHE A 91 13.92 -3.56 -2.14
CA PHE A 91 12.78 -4.41 -2.44
C PHE A 91 11.52 -3.87 -1.78
N TRP A 92 10.39 -4.10 -2.45
CA TRP A 92 9.07 -3.86 -1.90
C TRP A 92 8.22 -5.11 -2.05
N VAL A 93 7.60 -5.50 -0.94
CA VAL A 93 6.59 -6.57 -0.87
C VAL A 93 5.34 -6.03 -0.18
N PRO A 94 4.15 -6.46 -0.57
CA PRO A 94 2.91 -6.07 0.09
C PRO A 94 2.89 -6.50 1.56
N GLN A 95 2.66 -5.55 2.47
CA GLN A 95 2.53 -5.80 3.91
C GLN A 95 1.43 -4.92 4.48
N ASN A 96 0.68 -5.46 5.46
CA ASN A 96 -0.34 -4.71 6.20
C ASN A 96 -1.36 -4.00 5.29
N ALA A 97 -1.84 -4.70 4.25
CA ALA A 97 -2.86 -4.15 3.35
C ALA A 97 -4.16 -3.86 4.11
N LEU A 98 -4.80 -2.74 3.78
CA LEU A 98 -6.12 -2.41 4.30
C LEU A 98 -7.15 -3.44 3.81
N PRO A 99 -8.14 -3.80 4.65
CA PRO A 99 -9.26 -4.62 4.22
C PRO A 99 -10.03 -3.92 3.10
N SER A 100 -10.67 -4.69 2.24
CA SER A 100 -11.48 -4.12 1.16
C SER A 100 -12.76 -3.47 1.69
N ASP A 101 -13.17 -2.36 1.07
CA ASP A 101 -14.44 -1.68 1.41
C ASP A 101 -15.64 -2.63 1.38
N LEU A 102 -15.62 -3.60 0.46
CA LEU A 102 -16.66 -4.62 0.36
C LEU A 102 -16.75 -5.48 1.62
N LEU A 103 -15.59 -5.94 2.13
CA LEU A 103 -15.53 -6.76 3.33
C LEU A 103 -16.04 -5.97 4.55
N GLU A 104 -15.62 -4.71 4.69
CA GLU A 104 -16.06 -3.84 5.76
C GLU A 104 -17.58 -3.62 5.71
N ASN A 105 -18.13 -3.28 4.54
CA ASN A 105 -19.56 -3.05 4.35
C ASN A 105 -20.40 -4.30 4.63
N VAL A 106 -19.94 -5.48 4.20
CA VAL A 106 -20.61 -6.77 4.48
C VAL A 106 -20.62 -7.04 5.98
N LEU A 107 -19.48 -6.86 6.66
CA LEU A 107 -19.37 -7.10 8.09
C LEU A 107 -20.31 -6.17 8.88
N CYS A 108 -20.32 -4.89 8.54
CA CYS A 108 -21.25 -3.90 9.11
C CYS A 108 -22.71 -4.32 8.86
N GLY A 109 -23.06 -4.67 7.62
CA GLY A 109 -24.42 -5.11 7.26
C GLY A 109 -24.88 -6.34 8.05
N VAL A 110 -24.02 -7.34 8.22
CA VAL A 110 -24.30 -8.53 9.03
C VAL A 110 -24.50 -8.17 10.50
N ALA A 111 -23.62 -7.32 11.06
CA ALA A 111 -23.73 -6.88 12.45
C ALA A 111 -25.05 -6.13 12.70
N PHE A 112 -25.43 -5.19 11.82
CA PHE A 112 -26.71 -4.50 11.89
C PHE A 112 -27.89 -5.46 11.77
N GLY A 113 -27.85 -6.40 10.83
CA GLY A 113 -28.91 -7.39 10.63
C GLY A 113 -29.13 -8.27 11.87
N LEU A 114 -28.05 -8.80 12.45
CA LEU A 114 -28.10 -9.59 13.67
C LEU A 114 -28.60 -8.77 14.88
N GLY A 115 -28.20 -7.50 14.97
CA GLY A 115 -28.68 -6.59 16.00
C GLY A 115 -30.20 -6.38 15.92
N VAL A 116 -30.73 -6.10 14.73
CA VAL A 116 -32.18 -5.93 14.50
C VAL A 116 -32.94 -7.23 14.80
N LEU A 117 -32.44 -8.38 14.35
CA LEU A 117 -33.01 -9.70 14.66
C LEU A 117 -33.06 -9.95 16.17
N GLY A 118 -31.98 -9.64 16.89
CA GLY A 118 -31.91 -9.75 18.34
C GLY A 118 -32.95 -8.88 19.05
N ILE A 119 -33.16 -7.65 18.57
CA ILE A 119 -34.20 -6.74 19.09
C ILE A 119 -35.60 -7.33 18.87
N ILE A 120 -35.89 -7.82 17.66
CA ILE A 120 -37.20 -8.41 17.33
C ILE A 120 -37.49 -9.63 18.22
N VAL A 121 -36.54 -10.57 18.30
CA VAL A 121 -36.70 -11.77 19.13
C VAL A 121 -36.84 -11.41 20.60
N GLY A 122 -36.05 -10.44 21.10
CA GLY A 122 -36.16 -9.93 22.46
C GLY A 122 -37.54 -9.35 22.76
N LEU A 123 -38.10 -8.55 21.83
CA LEU A 123 -39.45 -8.01 21.95
C LEU A 123 -40.49 -9.13 21.97
N VAL A 124 -40.44 -10.09 21.05
CA VAL A 124 -41.38 -11.23 20.99
C VAL A 124 -41.34 -12.02 22.30
N LEU A 125 -40.15 -12.39 22.78
CA LEU A 125 -40.01 -13.11 24.04
C LEU A 125 -40.50 -12.30 25.23
N PHE A 126 -40.30 -10.97 25.24
CA PHE A 126 -40.80 -10.10 26.31
C PHE A 126 -42.34 -10.01 26.32
N TYR A 127 -42.97 -9.84 25.15
CA TYR A 127 -44.43 -9.80 25.02
C TYR A 127 -45.06 -11.17 25.29
N CYS A 128 -44.45 -12.27 24.84
CA CYS A 128 -44.94 -13.63 25.12
C CYS A 128 -44.67 -14.09 26.57
N ARG A 129 -43.68 -13.52 27.28
CA ARG A 129 -43.44 -13.78 28.71
C ARG A 129 -44.39 -13.01 29.63
N LYS A 130 -44.95 -11.88 29.18
CA LYS A 130 -46.09 -11.28 29.88
C LYS A 130 -47.28 -12.20 29.62
N PRO A 131 -47.78 -12.93 30.64
CA PRO A 131 -48.80 -13.93 30.43
C PRO A 131 -50.01 -13.29 29.76
N CYS A 132 -50.65 -14.04 28.87
CA CYS A 132 -52.09 -14.00 28.68
C CYS A 132 -52.73 -14.08 30.08
N LEU A 133 -52.94 -12.93 30.71
CA LEU A 133 -53.64 -12.75 31.98
C LEU A 133 -54.74 -11.75 31.68
N GLY A 134 -55.79 -12.25 31.05
CA GLY A 134 -56.93 -11.47 30.60
C GLY A 134 -57.69 -12.19 29.50
N GLY A 135 -58.67 -13.00 29.91
CA GLY A 135 -59.56 -13.75 29.03
C GLY A 135 -60.10 -14.98 29.74
#